data_AF-A0A6I1W1U8-F1
#
_entry.id   AF-A0A6I1W1U8-F1
#
_cell.length_a   1.000
_cell.length_b   1.000
_cell.length_c   1.000
_cell.angle_alpha   90.00
_cell.angle_beta   90.00
_cell.angle_gamma   90.00
#
_symmetry.space_group_name_H-M   'P 1'
#
loop_
_entity.id
_entity.type
_entity.pdbx_description
1 polymer ?
#
loop_
_entity_poly.entity_id
_entity_poly.type
_entity_poly.pdbx_seq_one_letter_code
_entity_poly.pdbx_strand_id
1 'polypeptide(L)'
;TYRTGEIAEGASEYQNTPIQVGDTLYTCTPTSKVIALDADTGEQRWTFDPKAQNTKTWNRCRGVSYYEPAKVEHPLVFADLKPAKPAQGNS
;
A
#
# COMPACT_ATOMS: atom_id res chain seq x y z
N THR A 1 7.87 -6.11 21.32
CA THR A 1 8.17 -4.80 20.67
C THR A 1 9.11 -5.02 19.49
N TYR A 2 8.88 -4.37 18.35
CA TYR A 2 9.69 -4.53 17.13
C TYR A 2 10.65 -3.36 16.89
N ARG A 3 11.78 -3.61 16.21
CA ARG A 3 12.77 -2.61 15.78
C ARG A 3 13.02 -2.76 14.28
N THR A 4 12.84 -1.68 13.53
CA THR A 4 12.99 -1.64 12.07
C THR A 4 14.44 -1.83 11.59
N GLY A 5 15.41 -1.64 12.49
CA GLY A 5 16.84 -1.64 12.17
C GLY A 5 17.30 -0.40 11.39
N GLU A 6 16.40 0.56 11.11
CA GLU A 6 16.78 1.80 10.43
C GLU A 6 17.08 2.90 11.42
N ILE A 7 18.23 3.53 11.21
CA ILE A 7 18.64 4.72 11.93
C ILE A 7 18.27 5.92 11.08
N ALA A 8 17.57 6.88 11.67
CA ALA A 8 17.25 8.12 11.00
C ALA A 8 18.53 8.91 10.70
N GLU A 9 18.79 9.17 9.42
CA GLU A 9 19.89 10.03 8.94
C GLU A 9 19.32 11.36 8.42
N GLY A 10 20.06 12.47 8.62
CA GLY A 10 19.77 13.80 8.07
C GLY A 10 18.31 14.25 8.13
N ALA A 11 17.69 14.27 9.31
CA ALA A 11 16.28 14.66 9.48
C ALA A 11 15.27 13.75 8.76
N SER A 12 15.61 12.48 8.54
CA SER A 12 14.62 11.44 8.24
C SER A 12 13.72 11.21 9.45
N GLU A 13 12.42 11.01 9.21
CA GLU A 13 11.41 10.92 10.27
C GLU A 13 10.40 9.81 10.00
N TYR A 14 10.00 9.13 11.07
CA TYR A 14 8.81 8.28 11.07
C TYR A 14 7.58 9.18 11.27
N GLN A 15 6.79 9.38 10.20
CA GLN A 15 5.57 10.18 10.23
C GLN A 15 4.31 9.34 9.93
N ASN A 16 4.41 8.02 10.05
CA ASN A 16 3.34 7.12 9.69
C ASN A 16 2.50 6.70 10.90
N THR A 17 1.21 6.49 10.65
CA THR A 17 0.31 5.73 11.51
C THR A 17 0.19 4.33 10.91
N PRO A 18 0.66 3.26 11.58
CA PRO A 18 0.48 1.90 11.10
C PRO A 18 -0.99 1.56 10.86
N ILE A 19 -1.28 0.73 9.86
CA ILE A 19 -2.63 0.20 9.62
C ILE A 19 -2.66 -1.27 10.03
N GLN A 20 -3.77 -1.72 10.61
CA GLN A 20 -4.01 -3.13 10.88
C GLN A 20 -5.08 -3.66 9.94
N VAL A 21 -4.83 -4.83 9.33
CA VAL A 21 -5.81 -5.58 8.54
C VAL A 21 -5.78 -7.02 9.01
N GLY A 22 -6.91 -7.51 9.54
CA GLY A 22 -6.95 -8.80 10.21
C GLY A 22 -5.98 -8.87 11.40
N ASP A 23 -5.14 -9.91 11.42
CA ASP A 23 -4.13 -10.21 12.43
C ASP A 23 -2.75 -9.58 12.12
N THR A 24 -2.68 -8.75 11.06
CA THR A 24 -1.42 -8.20 10.57
C THR A 24 -1.39 -6.68 10.71
N LEU A 25 -0.35 -6.17 11.37
CA LEU A 25 -0.03 -4.75 11.46
C LEU A 25 0.99 -4.38 10.37
N TYR A 26 0.69 -3.35 9.58
CA TYR A 26 1.54 -2.87 8.50
C TYR A 26 2.10 -1.49 8.85
N THR A 27 3.42 -1.34 8.71
CA THR A 27 4.14 -0.09 8.90
C THR A 27 5.16 0.10 7.78
N CYS A 28 5.76 1.29 7.71
CA CYS A 28 6.78 1.62 6.74
C CYS A 28 7.88 2.49 7.34
N THR A 29 9.02 2.55 6.66
CA THR A 29 10.20 3.29 7.12
C THR A 29 10.54 4.46 6.20
N PRO A 30 11.40 5.42 6.62
CA PRO A 30 11.83 6.53 5.77
C PRO A 30 12.38 6.10 4.41
N THR A 31 13.04 4.95 4.32
CA THR A 31 13.58 4.38 3.06
C THR A 31 12.54 3.59 2.25
N SER A 32 11.26 3.73 2.59
CA SER A 32 10.12 3.09 1.92
C SER A 32 10.07 1.57 2.07
N LYS A 33 10.77 0.96 3.04
CA LYS A 33 10.51 -0.44 3.40
C LYS A 33 9.10 -0.57 3.93
N VAL A 34 8.42 -1.65 3.57
CA VAL A 34 7.11 -2.03 4.12
C VAL A 34 7.30 -3.27 4.97
N ILE A 35 6.78 -3.23 6.20
CA ILE A 35 6.99 -4.26 7.20
C ILE A 35 5.62 -4.74 7.67
N ALA A 36 5.43 -6.06 7.65
CA ALA A 36 4.27 -6.72 8.22
C ALA A 36 4.66 -7.41 9.53
N LEU A 37 3.91 -7.12 10.59
CA LEU A 37 4.07 -7.70 11.90
C LEU A 37 2.80 -8.46 12.28
N ASP A 38 2.97 -9.50 13.07
CA ASP A 38 1.88 -10.05 13.87
C ASP A 38 1.37 -8.98 14.85
N ALA A 39 0.06 -8.73 14.84
CA ALA A 39 -0.53 -7.61 15.57
C ALA A 39 -0.45 -7.77 17.10
N ASP A 40 -0.46 -9.00 17.60
CA ASP A 40 -0.48 -9.29 19.03
C ASP A 40 0.92 -9.36 19.63
N THR A 41 1.84 -10.03 18.93
CA THR A 41 3.21 -10.29 19.42
C THR A 41 4.21 -9.24 18.96
N GLY A 42 3.94 -8.58 17.83
CA GLY A 42 4.90 -7.74 17.11
C GLY A 42 6.01 -8.53 16.41
N GLU A 43 5.88 -9.85 16.25
CA GLU A 43 6.81 -10.66 15.47
C GLU A 43 6.76 -10.29 13.99
N GLN A 44 7.92 -10.18 13.34
CA GLN A 44 7.97 -9.84 11.93
C GLN A 44 7.49 -11.02 11.07
N ARG A 45 6.43 -10.81 10.29
CA ARG A 45 5.93 -11.77 9.30
C ARG A 45 6.75 -11.69 8.02
N TRP A 46 6.95 -10.49 7.49
CA TRP A 46 7.78 -10.24 6.30
C TRP A 46 8.22 -8.78 6.20
N THR A 47 9.17 -8.52 5.30
CA THR A 47 9.58 -7.17 4.91
C THR A 47 9.77 -7.09 3.41
N PHE A 48 9.24 -6.02 2.82
CA PHE A 48 9.52 -5.62 1.44
C PHE A 48 10.51 -4.44 1.46
N ASP A 49 11.61 -4.58 0.72
CA ASP A 49 12.63 -3.54 0.57
C ASP A 49 12.71 -3.09 -0.90
N PRO A 50 12.21 -1.88 -1.24
CA PRO A 50 12.29 -1.36 -2.60
C PRO A 50 13.70 -0.92 -2.98
N LYS A 51 14.66 -0.92 -2.04
CA LYS A 51 16.01 -0.37 -2.22
C LYS A 51 15.98 1.07 -2.71
N ALA A 52 15.05 1.86 -2.15
CA ALA A 52 14.90 3.26 -2.52
C ALA A 52 16.20 4.03 -2.27
N GLN A 53 16.49 5.01 -3.13
CA GLN A 53 17.67 5.84 -2.94
C GLN A 53 17.55 6.61 -1.62
N ASN A 54 18.47 6.34 -0.69
CA ASN A 54 18.56 7.13 0.53
C ASN A 54 19.18 8.49 0.18
N THR A 55 18.33 9.50 -0.03
CA THR A 55 18.74 10.90 -0.23
C THR A 55 19.45 11.51 0.98
N LYS A 56 19.56 10.77 2.09
CA LYS A 56 20.13 11.14 3.40
C LYS A 56 19.41 12.28 4.11
N THR A 57 18.52 13.01 3.43
CA THR A 57 17.78 14.12 4.01
C THR A 57 16.31 14.06 3.62
N TRP A 58 15.43 14.32 4.59
CA TRP A 58 13.98 14.46 4.40
C TRP A 58 13.21 13.22 3.93
N ASN A 59 13.80 12.02 4.05
CA ASN A 59 13.09 10.77 3.80
C ASN A 59 12.00 10.56 4.86
N ARG A 60 10.79 10.28 4.39
CA ARG A 60 9.60 10.10 5.24
C ARG A 60 8.69 9.06 4.62
N CYS A 61 8.19 8.16 5.46
CA CYS A 61 6.96 7.46 5.16
C CYS A 61 5.81 8.06 5.97
N ARG A 62 4.68 8.31 5.30
CA ARG A 62 3.47 8.90 5.90
C ARG A 62 2.35 7.88 6.12
N GLY A 63 2.61 6.61 5.86
CA GLY A 63 1.65 5.53 5.97
C GLY A 63 1.63 4.65 4.73
N VAL A 64 0.81 3.63 4.82
CA VAL A 64 0.47 2.72 3.73
C VAL A 64 -1.06 2.66 3.63
N SER A 65 -1.55 2.21 2.48
CA SER A 65 -2.98 2.00 2.25
C SER A 65 -3.22 0.55 1.87
N TYR A 66 -4.38 0.03 2.26
CA TYR A 66 -4.82 -1.31 1.92
C TYR A 66 -5.99 -1.24 0.92
N TYR A 67 -6.00 -2.17 -0.02
CA TYR A 67 -7.08 -2.36 -0.97
C TYR A 67 -7.31 -3.86 -1.18
N GLU A 68 -8.54 -4.30 -0.94
CA GLU A 68 -9.02 -5.61 -1.34
C GLU A 68 -10.04 -5.41 -2.47
N PRO A 69 -9.78 -5.96 -3.67
CA PRO A 69 -10.76 -5.87 -4.74
C PRO A 69 -12.01 -6.68 -4.39
N ALA A 70 -13.18 -6.07 -4.57
CA ALA A 70 -14.43 -6.81 -4.51
C ALA A 70 -14.41 -7.95 -5.53
N LYS A 71 -14.86 -9.13 -5.13
CA LYS A 71 -15.09 -10.23 -6.07
C LYS A 71 -16.16 -9.79 -7.06
N VAL A 72 -15.80 -9.70 -8.34
CA VAL A 72 -16.76 -9.38 -9.40
C VAL A 72 -17.61 -10.62 -9.66
N GLU A 73 -18.82 -10.67 -9.10
CA GLU A 73 -19.72 -11.82 -9.23
C GLU A 73 -20.22 -12.01 -10.67
N HIS A 74 -20.35 -10.92 -11.41
CA HIS A 74 -20.78 -10.91 -12.82
C HIS A 74 -19.88 -9.96 -13.62
N PRO A 75 -18.73 -10.43 -14.13
CA PRO A 75 -17.90 -9.60 -15.00
C PRO A 75 -18.69 -9.27 -16.25
N LEU A 76 -18.74 -7.99 -16.63
CA LEU A 76 -19.28 -7.60 -17.93
C LEU A 76 -18.39 -8.24 -19.00
N VAL A 77 -18.95 -9.21 -19.72
CA VAL A 77 -18.31 -9.79 -20.90
C VAL A 77 -18.67 -8.87 -22.07
N PHE A 78 -17.65 -8.34 -22.75
CA PHE A 78 -17.86 -7.46 -23.92
C PHE A 78 -18.71 -8.11 -25.03
N ALA A 79 -18.78 -9.46 -25.06
CA ALA A 79 -19.63 -10.21 -25.98
C ALA A 79 -21.14 -10.05 -25.70
N ASP A 80 -21.54 -9.68 -24.48
CA ASP A 80 -22.94 -9.48 -24.09
C ASP A 80 -23.42 -8.03 -24.32
N LEU A 81 -22.51 -7.13 -24.68
CA LEU A 81 -22.84 -5.75 -24.97
C LEU A 81 -23.51 -5.68 -26.35
N LYS A 82 -24.81 -5.38 -26.37
CA LYS A 82 -25.49 -5.00 -27.61
C LYS A 82 -24.83 -3.74 -28.17
N PRO A 83 -24.54 -3.69 -29.49
CA PRO A 83 -24.00 -2.49 -30.10
C PRO A 83 -24.89 -1.28 -29.79
N ALA A 84 -24.28 -0.18 -29.37
CA ALA A 84 -25.00 1.07 -29.17
C ALA A 84 -25.68 1.48 -30.48
N LYS A 85 -26.97 1.84 -30.41
CA LYS A 85 -27.68 2.38 -31.57
C LYS A 85 -26.99 3.68 -32.00
N PRO A 86 -26.69 3.88 -33.30
CA PRO A 86 -26.07 5.12 -33.75
C PRO A 86 -26.95 6.32 -33.35
N ALA A 87 -26.30 7.37 -32.85
CA ALA A 87 -26.96 8.62 -32.50
C ALA A 87 -27.68 9.16 -33.75
N GLN A 88 -28.98 9.38 -33.63
CA GLN A 88 -29.76 10.05 -34.67
C GLN A 88 -29.30 11.50 -34.71
N GLY A 89 -28.63 11.88 -35.80
CA GLY A 89 -28.17 13.24 -36.00
C GLY A 89 -29.36 14.20 -36.02
N ASN A 90 -29.25 15.27 -35.23
CA ASN A 90 -30.21 16.37 -35.28
C ASN A 90 -29.84 17.23 -36.49
N SER A 91 -30.73 17.28 -37.48
CA SER A 91 -30.69 18.23 -38.60
C SER A 91 -31.01 19.65 -38.15
#